data_AF-A0A5P8LXZ8-F1
#
_entry.id   AF-A0A5P8LXZ8-F1
#
_cell.length_a   1.000
_cell.length_b   1.000
_cell.length_c   1.000
_cell.angle_alpha   90.00
_cell.angle_beta   90.00
_cell.angle_gamma   90.00
#
_symmetry.space_group_name_H-M   'P 1'
#
loop_
_entity.id
_entity.type
_entity.pdbx_description
1 polymer ?
#
loop_
_entity_poly.entity_id
_entity_poly.type
_entity_poly.pdbx_seq_one_letter_code
_entity_poly.pdbx_strand_id
1 'polypeptide(L)'
;MTFEGPIATTWGKALAALRDNIAGMTNWSLEDTSANGDAESIADGEWFVISAPNGECFQIFVLDNGYAGAIRMEHGPSWDSANSTWADRYAHDVAAETGRDDYDDPMGYAPDDRGGEIIDEGDSVSYYLDYSDTDGWAFYVERNVGDGNDEDMAIGMARLAETWDFDAAANRESNYAVLWHAQCYDTDYDDRHSRNWTNFLSAMPGTQSGSSQHGRGQVNPDNNFANYTTTDNVVCSGQYQNNDGNDAIIGTHSMWVREESGDDASHEDTIQDESANNLYKLCKAHNVAQVGIAME
;
A
#
# COMPACT_ATOMS: atom_id res chain seq x y z
N MET A 1 -2.50 -17.06 -5.80
CA MET A 1 -2.44 -15.67 -6.27
C MET A 1 -3.54 -15.46 -7.31
N THR A 2 -4.21 -14.32 -7.25
CA THR A 2 -5.37 -13.96 -8.09
C THR A 2 -5.29 -12.48 -8.40
N PHE A 3 -5.05 -12.16 -9.67
CA PHE A 3 -5.14 -10.80 -10.18
C PHE A 3 -6.56 -10.48 -10.66
N GLU A 4 -7.13 -9.38 -10.16
CA GLU A 4 -8.42 -8.84 -10.54
C GLU A 4 -8.24 -7.39 -11.02
N GLY A 5 -8.90 -7.02 -12.13
CA GLY A 5 -8.89 -5.64 -12.62
C GLY A 5 -8.74 -5.48 -14.14
N PRO A 6 -9.12 -4.32 -14.69
CA PRO A 6 -9.82 -3.23 -13.99
C PRO A 6 -11.26 -3.61 -13.62
N ILE A 7 -11.69 -3.28 -12.40
CA ILE A 7 -13.07 -3.42 -11.94
C ILE A 7 -13.63 -2.03 -11.65
N ALA A 8 -14.65 -1.63 -12.41
CA ALA A 8 -15.36 -0.37 -12.20
C ALA A 8 -16.45 -0.51 -11.14
N THR A 9 -16.44 0.37 -10.13
CA THR A 9 -17.37 0.34 -9.00
C THR A 9 -17.42 1.72 -8.32
N THR A 10 -17.94 1.79 -7.10
CA THR A 10 -17.83 2.97 -6.23
C THR A 10 -16.76 2.78 -5.16
N TRP A 11 -16.25 3.88 -4.61
CA TRP A 11 -15.15 3.87 -3.64
C TRP A 11 -15.38 2.91 -2.47
N GLY A 12 -16.50 3.05 -1.75
CA GLY A 12 -16.81 2.19 -0.61
C GLY A 12 -16.97 0.71 -0.98
N LYS A 13 -17.45 0.42 -2.20
CA LYS A 13 -17.54 -0.95 -2.72
C LYS A 13 -16.20 -1.54 -3.10
N ALA A 14 -15.25 -0.72 -3.57
CA ALA A 14 -13.88 -1.17 -3.81
C ALA A 14 -13.19 -1.57 -2.51
N LEU A 15 -13.42 -0.80 -1.43
CA LEU A 15 -12.91 -1.11 -0.10
C LEU A 15 -13.57 -2.35 0.53
N ALA A 16 -14.88 -2.53 0.35
CA ALA A 16 -15.55 -3.75 0.77
C ALA A 16 -15.00 -4.98 0.02
N ALA A 17 -14.77 -4.86 -1.29
CA ALA A 17 -14.15 -5.93 -2.08
C ALA A 17 -12.71 -6.23 -1.62
N LEU A 18 -11.93 -5.20 -1.30
CA LEU A 18 -10.60 -5.36 -0.70
C LEU A 18 -10.67 -6.16 0.60
N ARG A 19 -11.52 -5.75 1.54
CA ARG A 19 -11.75 -6.45 2.81
C ARG A 19 -12.12 -7.93 2.57
N ASP A 20 -13.11 -8.17 1.72
CA ASP A 20 -13.70 -9.49 1.52
C ASP A 20 -12.74 -10.45 0.80
N ASN A 21 -12.03 -9.97 -0.22
CA ASN A 21 -11.04 -10.78 -0.93
C ASN A 21 -9.85 -11.15 -0.03
N ILE A 22 -9.35 -10.20 0.77
CA ILE A 22 -8.24 -10.47 1.70
C ILE A 22 -8.70 -11.41 2.82
N ALA A 23 -9.83 -11.13 3.46
CA ALA A 23 -10.37 -11.97 4.53
C ALA A 23 -10.79 -13.37 4.05
N GLY A 24 -11.05 -13.52 2.74
CA GLY A 24 -11.35 -14.79 2.09
C GLY A 24 -10.12 -15.65 1.78
N MET A 25 -8.90 -15.10 1.88
CA MET A 25 -7.67 -15.87 1.67
C MET A 25 -7.46 -16.90 2.78
N THR A 26 -6.83 -18.02 2.44
CA THR A 26 -6.48 -19.05 3.42
C THR A 26 -5.53 -18.48 4.48
N ASN A 27 -5.80 -18.72 5.77
CA ASN A 27 -5.01 -18.23 6.92
C ASN A 27 -4.99 -16.71 7.13
N TRP A 28 -5.70 -15.94 6.31
CA TRP A 28 -6.05 -14.56 6.60
C TRP A 28 -7.45 -14.52 7.18
N SER A 29 -7.78 -13.49 7.97
CA SER A 29 -9.12 -13.35 8.51
C SER A 29 -9.48 -11.90 8.81
N LEU A 30 -10.77 -11.58 8.72
CA LEU A 30 -11.33 -10.37 9.31
C LEU A 30 -11.36 -10.53 10.84
N GLU A 31 -10.48 -9.81 11.53
CA GLU A 31 -10.33 -9.84 12.98
C GLU A 31 -11.41 -9.02 13.68
N ASP A 32 -11.66 -7.83 13.16
CA ASP A 32 -12.61 -6.87 13.71
C ASP A 32 -13.04 -5.87 12.64
N THR A 33 -14.19 -5.23 12.80
CA THR A 33 -14.67 -4.19 11.90
C THR A 33 -15.77 -3.36 12.55
N SER A 34 -15.80 -2.06 12.26
CA SER A 34 -16.94 -1.22 12.63
C SER A 34 -18.08 -1.29 11.63
N ALA A 35 -17.78 -1.62 10.37
CA ALA A 35 -18.78 -1.98 9.39
C ALA A 35 -19.35 -3.36 9.78
N ASN A 36 -20.62 -3.65 9.50
CA ASN A 36 -21.06 -5.05 9.61
C ASN A 36 -20.17 -5.90 8.69
N GLY A 37 -19.69 -7.08 9.14
CA GLY A 37 -18.69 -7.88 8.41
C GLY A 37 -19.06 -8.26 6.98
N ASP A 38 -20.36 -8.23 6.63
CA ASP A 38 -20.89 -8.49 5.29
C ASP A 38 -21.39 -7.20 4.59
N ALA A 39 -20.94 -6.02 5.02
CA ALA A 39 -21.37 -4.76 4.43
C ALA A 39 -20.92 -4.68 2.97
N GLU A 40 -21.85 -4.37 2.05
CA GLU A 40 -21.57 -4.29 0.61
C GLU A 40 -20.68 -3.08 0.23
N SER A 41 -20.47 -2.16 1.17
CA SER A 41 -19.71 -0.92 1.01
C SER A 41 -19.16 -0.49 2.37
N ILE A 42 -18.02 0.21 2.38
CA ILE A 42 -17.39 0.81 3.57
C ILE A 42 -17.59 2.32 3.51
N ALA A 43 -18.23 2.89 4.53
CA ALA A 43 -18.52 4.32 4.64
C ALA A 43 -17.45 5.09 5.42
N ASP A 44 -17.54 6.42 5.39
CA ASP A 44 -16.66 7.30 6.17
C ASP A 44 -16.79 7.04 7.67
N GLY A 45 -15.65 7.07 8.37
CA GLY A 45 -15.54 6.71 9.77
C GLY A 45 -15.57 5.21 10.06
N GLU A 46 -15.75 4.36 9.03
CA GLU A 46 -15.68 2.92 9.18
C GLU A 46 -14.27 2.38 8.98
N TRP A 47 -14.01 1.21 9.58
CA TRP A 47 -12.74 0.53 9.52
C TRP A 47 -12.91 -0.98 9.55
N PHE A 48 -11.85 -1.67 9.13
CA PHE A 48 -11.72 -3.11 9.27
C PHE A 48 -10.29 -3.49 9.62
N VAL A 49 -10.14 -4.56 10.38
CA VAL A 49 -8.87 -5.13 10.82
C VAL A 49 -8.73 -6.52 10.23
N ILE A 50 -7.62 -6.75 9.54
CA ILE A 50 -7.25 -8.05 8.99
C ILE A 50 -6.12 -8.63 9.84
N SER A 51 -6.25 -9.92 10.17
CA SER A 51 -5.18 -10.74 10.75
C SER A 51 -4.48 -11.53 9.64
N ALA A 52 -3.16 -11.38 9.57
CA ALA A 52 -2.28 -12.11 8.67
C ALA A 52 -1.92 -13.50 9.23
N PRO A 53 -1.39 -14.43 8.41
CA PRO A 53 -1.07 -15.80 8.83
C PRO A 53 -0.10 -15.95 10.03
N ASN A 54 0.74 -14.94 10.29
CA ASN A 54 1.65 -14.93 11.45
C ASN A 54 1.03 -14.28 12.70
N GLY A 55 -0.21 -13.80 12.62
CA GLY A 55 -0.93 -13.11 13.69
C GLY A 55 -0.74 -11.60 13.72
N GLU A 56 0.09 -11.01 12.84
CA GLU A 56 0.12 -9.55 12.70
C GLU A 56 -1.23 -9.03 12.21
N CYS A 57 -1.66 -7.91 12.79
CA CYS A 57 -2.92 -7.27 12.51
C CYS A 57 -2.68 -5.97 11.75
N PHE A 58 -3.65 -5.61 10.93
CA PHE A 58 -3.60 -4.46 10.06
C PHE A 58 -4.97 -3.81 9.99
N GLN A 59 -5.04 -2.51 10.25
CA GLN A 59 -6.27 -1.74 10.22
C GLN A 59 -6.27 -0.78 9.03
N ILE A 60 -7.32 -0.85 8.20
CA ILE A 60 -7.70 0.22 7.28
C ILE A 60 -8.84 1.00 7.92
N PHE A 61 -8.64 2.31 8.06
CA PHE A 61 -9.63 3.24 8.57
C PHE A 61 -9.97 4.26 7.48
N VAL A 62 -11.24 4.35 7.12
CA VAL A 62 -11.76 5.42 6.27
C VAL A 62 -12.07 6.60 7.17
N LEU A 63 -11.33 7.69 7.00
CA LEU A 63 -11.43 8.87 7.83
C LEU A 63 -12.81 9.52 7.71
N ASP A 64 -13.22 10.22 8.77
CA ASP A 64 -14.42 11.03 8.82
C ASP A 64 -14.07 12.52 8.94
N ASN A 65 -15.09 13.38 8.85
CA ASN A 65 -14.98 14.83 9.04
C ASN A 65 -14.07 15.52 8.01
N GLY A 66 -13.06 16.30 8.44
CA GLY A 66 -12.23 17.11 7.54
C GLY A 66 -11.43 16.31 6.49
N TYR A 67 -11.37 14.99 6.66
CA TYR A 67 -10.64 14.03 5.82
C TYR A 67 -11.56 12.91 5.30
N ALA A 68 -12.88 13.15 5.22
CA ALA A 68 -13.88 12.12 4.89
C ALA A 68 -13.50 11.29 3.65
N GLY A 69 -13.56 9.96 3.73
CA GLY A 69 -13.26 9.08 2.60
C GLY A 69 -11.78 8.77 2.37
N ALA A 70 -10.87 9.54 2.96
CA ALA A 70 -9.44 9.27 2.90
C ALA A 70 -9.04 8.10 3.81
N ILE A 71 -8.04 7.31 3.43
CA ILE A 71 -7.59 6.16 4.20
C ILE A 71 -6.45 6.53 5.13
N ARG A 72 -6.51 5.98 6.35
CA ARG A 72 -5.36 5.77 7.22
C ARG A 72 -5.13 4.28 7.43
N MET A 73 -3.87 3.91 7.52
CA MET A 73 -3.43 2.54 7.70
C MET A 73 -2.53 2.39 8.92
N GLU A 74 -2.89 1.47 9.79
CA GLU A 74 -2.15 1.15 11.02
C GLU A 74 -1.84 -0.34 11.04
N HIS A 75 -0.72 -0.74 11.64
CA HIS A 75 -0.39 -2.16 11.78
C HIS A 75 0.37 -2.45 13.06
N GLY A 76 0.28 -3.68 13.51
CA GLY A 76 0.80 -4.09 14.80
C GLY A 76 0.71 -5.59 15.03
N PRO A 77 1.46 -6.14 15.99
CA PRO A 77 1.37 -7.56 16.30
C PRO A 77 0.06 -7.97 16.98
N SER A 78 -0.72 -7.03 17.55
CA SER A 78 -1.89 -7.42 18.33
C SER A 78 -3.00 -6.37 18.38
N TRP A 79 -4.17 -6.77 17.88
CA TRP A 79 -5.43 -6.06 18.04
C TRP A 79 -6.27 -6.67 19.18
N ASP A 80 -6.94 -5.81 19.97
CA ASP A 80 -7.92 -6.21 20.97
C ASP A 80 -9.33 -5.98 20.43
N SER A 81 -9.88 -7.00 19.77
CA SER A 81 -11.23 -6.97 19.17
C SER A 81 -12.35 -6.81 20.20
N ALA A 82 -12.11 -7.10 21.48
CA ALA A 82 -13.12 -6.89 22.52
C ALA A 82 -13.30 -5.41 22.88
N ASN A 83 -12.26 -4.59 22.69
CA ASN A 83 -12.26 -3.16 22.99
C ASN A 83 -12.05 -2.28 21.74
N SER A 84 -11.90 -2.90 20.56
CA SER A 84 -11.60 -2.25 19.28
C SER A 84 -10.44 -1.25 19.38
N THR A 85 -9.31 -1.73 19.90
CA THR A 85 -8.09 -0.93 20.12
C THR A 85 -6.84 -1.77 19.90
N TRP A 86 -5.71 -1.13 19.66
CA TRP A 86 -4.42 -1.80 19.64
C TRP A 86 -4.03 -2.26 21.06
N ALA A 87 -3.79 -3.56 21.23
CA ALA A 87 -3.10 -4.09 22.40
C ALA A 87 -1.59 -3.91 22.28
N ASP A 88 -1.07 -4.04 21.05
CA ASP A 88 0.31 -3.78 20.67
C ASP A 88 0.35 -3.27 19.23
N ARG A 89 0.74 -2.00 19.07
CA ARG A 89 0.97 -1.35 17.77
C ARG A 89 2.44 -1.05 17.63
N TYR A 90 2.96 -1.15 16.42
CA TYR A 90 4.30 -0.65 16.18
C TYR A 90 4.37 0.87 16.30
N ALA A 91 5.50 1.36 16.82
CA ALA A 91 5.67 2.79 17.12
C ALA A 91 5.88 3.68 15.87
N HIS A 92 6.29 3.07 14.75
CA HIS A 92 6.65 3.74 13.50
C HIS A 92 5.88 3.11 12.34
N ASP A 93 4.57 2.92 12.52
CA ASP A 93 3.70 2.42 11.46
C ASP A 93 3.45 3.46 10.36
N VAL A 94 2.78 3.04 9.29
CA VAL A 94 2.44 3.91 8.16
C VAL A 94 1.82 5.20 8.69
N ALA A 95 0.75 5.11 9.50
CA ALA A 95 0.12 6.27 10.11
C ALA A 95 1.09 7.17 10.90
N ALA A 96 2.02 6.62 11.70
CA ALA A 96 2.94 7.42 12.51
C ALA A 96 3.99 8.20 11.69
N GLU A 97 4.28 7.78 10.46
CA GLU A 97 5.34 8.34 9.62
C GLU A 97 4.78 9.12 8.44
N THR A 98 3.62 8.71 7.92
CA THR A 98 2.88 9.44 6.90
C THR A 98 1.94 10.49 7.49
N GLY A 99 1.72 10.46 8.82
CA GLY A 99 0.83 11.35 9.57
C GLY A 99 1.53 12.45 10.36
N ARG A 100 2.65 13.00 9.88
CA ARG A 100 3.31 14.15 10.53
C ARG A 100 3.33 15.36 9.59
N ASP A 101 2.46 16.31 9.88
CA ASP A 101 2.40 17.65 9.28
C ASP A 101 3.12 18.71 10.13
N ASP A 102 4.00 18.30 11.04
CA ASP A 102 4.60 19.11 12.12
C ASP A 102 3.62 19.58 13.22
N TYR A 103 2.32 19.25 13.15
CA TYR A 103 1.26 19.65 14.09
C TYR A 103 0.56 18.50 14.85
N ASP A 104 1.04 17.25 14.69
CA ASP A 104 0.48 16.02 15.29
C ASP A 104 -0.91 15.62 14.75
N ASP A 105 -1.36 16.17 13.60
CA ASP A 105 -2.65 15.79 13.01
C ASP A 105 -2.55 14.57 12.08
N PRO A 106 -3.55 13.67 12.09
CA PRO A 106 -3.52 12.47 11.27
C PRO A 106 -3.77 12.80 9.79
N MET A 107 -2.77 12.54 8.94
CA MET A 107 -2.91 12.68 7.48
C MET A 107 -3.80 11.58 6.89
N GLY A 108 -4.68 11.97 5.96
CA GLY A 108 -5.50 11.08 5.14
C GLY A 108 -4.97 10.94 3.70
N TYR A 109 -5.23 9.79 3.08
CA TYR A 109 -4.81 9.48 1.71
C TYR A 109 -5.95 8.93 0.88
N ALA A 110 -6.25 9.59 -0.24
CA ALA A 110 -7.29 9.21 -1.17
C ALA A 110 -6.80 9.40 -2.61
N PRO A 111 -7.39 8.69 -3.59
CA PRO A 111 -7.33 9.12 -4.98
C PRO A 111 -8.21 10.38 -5.11
N ASP A 112 -7.66 11.52 -4.69
CA ASP A 112 -8.40 12.74 -4.38
C ASP A 112 -8.39 13.77 -5.51
N ASP A 113 -9.38 14.66 -5.46
CA ASP A 113 -9.57 15.71 -6.42
C ASP A 113 -8.53 16.84 -6.23
N ARG A 114 -8.14 17.51 -7.33
CA ARG A 114 -7.28 18.70 -7.27
C ARG A 114 -7.99 19.99 -6.82
N GLY A 115 -9.26 19.94 -6.42
CA GLY A 115 -10.18 21.07 -6.26
C GLY A 115 -10.83 21.28 -4.88
N GLY A 116 -10.58 20.42 -3.89
CA GLY A 116 -11.15 20.47 -2.55
C GLY A 116 -12.42 19.62 -2.33
N GLU A 117 -12.80 18.75 -3.27
CA GLU A 117 -13.86 17.75 -3.08
C GLU A 117 -13.23 16.40 -2.72
N ILE A 118 -13.41 16.00 -1.46
CA ILE A 118 -12.85 14.75 -0.94
C ILE A 118 -13.60 13.56 -1.56
N ILE A 119 -12.88 12.48 -1.90
CA ILE A 119 -13.52 11.26 -2.42
C ILE A 119 -14.62 10.75 -1.49
N ASP A 120 -15.82 10.51 -2.03
CA ASP A 120 -16.95 9.99 -1.27
C ASP A 120 -17.18 8.49 -1.53
N GLU A 121 -17.87 7.80 -0.61
CA GLU A 121 -18.26 6.38 -0.73
C GLU A 121 -18.87 6.03 -2.12
N GLY A 122 -19.64 6.97 -2.68
CA GLY A 122 -20.36 6.83 -3.94
C GLY A 122 -19.58 7.19 -5.20
N ASP A 123 -18.37 7.73 -5.07
CA ASP A 123 -17.58 8.18 -6.21
C ASP A 123 -17.14 7.02 -7.08
N SER A 124 -17.17 7.25 -8.40
CA SER A 124 -16.81 6.23 -9.38
C SER A 124 -15.30 6.00 -9.37
N VAL A 125 -14.89 4.74 -9.23
CA VAL A 125 -13.50 4.32 -9.24
C VAL A 125 -13.31 3.08 -10.11
N SER A 126 -12.07 2.86 -10.57
CA SER A 126 -11.63 1.56 -11.05
C SER A 126 -10.48 1.05 -10.19
N TYR A 127 -10.52 -0.23 -9.82
CA TYR A 127 -9.45 -0.82 -9.03
C TYR A 127 -8.87 -2.07 -9.68
N TYR A 128 -7.65 -2.36 -9.23
CA TYR A 128 -6.88 -3.53 -9.52
C TYR A 128 -6.42 -4.12 -8.19
N LEU A 129 -6.50 -5.44 -8.05
CA LEU A 129 -6.17 -6.14 -6.82
C LEU A 129 -5.43 -7.42 -7.18
N ASP A 130 -4.24 -7.59 -6.63
CA ASP A 130 -3.58 -8.88 -6.56
C ASP A 130 -3.52 -9.36 -5.12
N TYR A 131 -3.75 -10.65 -4.92
CA TYR A 131 -3.75 -11.24 -3.58
C TYR A 131 -3.40 -12.73 -3.59
N SER A 132 -2.66 -13.16 -2.58
CA SER A 132 -2.20 -14.53 -2.39
C SER A 132 -2.12 -14.86 -0.90
N ASP A 133 -2.54 -16.07 -0.53
CA ASP A 133 -2.46 -16.54 0.86
C ASP A 133 -1.02 -16.66 1.36
N THR A 134 -0.06 -16.82 0.44
CA THR A 134 1.37 -16.93 0.73
C THR A 134 2.10 -15.60 0.78
N ASP A 135 1.76 -14.68 -0.13
CA ASP A 135 2.62 -13.53 -0.45
C ASP A 135 2.03 -12.20 0.01
N GLY A 136 0.72 -12.11 0.26
CA GLY A 136 0.05 -10.88 0.68
C GLY A 136 -0.87 -10.32 -0.40
N TRP A 137 -1.01 -9.01 -0.47
CA TRP A 137 -1.95 -8.32 -1.37
C TRP A 137 -1.45 -6.94 -1.80
N ALA A 138 -1.84 -6.49 -2.98
CA ALA A 138 -1.60 -5.15 -3.48
C ALA A 138 -2.85 -4.62 -4.18
N PHE A 139 -3.28 -3.42 -3.81
CA PHE A 139 -4.49 -2.77 -4.28
C PHE A 139 -4.13 -1.42 -4.89
N TYR A 140 -4.52 -1.21 -6.14
CA TYR A 140 -4.45 0.09 -6.80
C TYR A 140 -5.85 0.54 -7.16
N VAL A 141 -6.10 1.83 -7.02
CA VAL A 141 -7.39 2.45 -7.35
C VAL A 141 -7.15 3.77 -8.06
N GLU A 142 -7.94 4.03 -9.08
CA GLU A 142 -8.05 5.30 -9.78
C GLU A 142 -9.47 5.85 -9.64
N ARG A 143 -9.58 7.16 -9.42
CA ARG A 143 -10.86 7.86 -9.51
C ARG A 143 -11.23 8.06 -10.97
N ASN A 144 -12.53 7.95 -11.28
CA ASN A 144 -13.08 7.96 -12.64
C ASN A 144 -14.36 8.81 -12.72
N VAL A 145 -14.42 9.92 -11.99
CA VAL A 145 -15.58 10.81 -11.98
C VAL A 145 -15.58 11.72 -13.23
N GLY A 146 -14.40 12.01 -13.79
CA GLY A 146 -14.28 12.75 -15.05
C GLY A 146 -14.51 14.25 -14.91
N ASP A 147 -14.37 14.79 -13.71
CA ASP A 147 -14.44 16.21 -13.38
C ASP A 147 -13.13 16.97 -13.68
N GLY A 148 -12.09 16.26 -14.13
CA GLY A 148 -10.77 16.80 -14.45
C GLY A 148 -9.80 16.81 -13.28
N ASN A 149 -10.21 16.21 -12.15
CA ASN A 149 -9.47 16.18 -10.90
C ASN A 149 -9.11 14.75 -10.46
N ASP A 150 -9.38 13.74 -11.28
CA ASP A 150 -9.12 12.34 -10.94
C ASP A 150 -7.63 12.07 -10.58
N GLU A 151 -7.40 11.37 -9.46
CA GLU A 151 -6.09 10.88 -9.02
C GLU A 151 -6.10 9.37 -8.74
N ASP A 152 -4.94 8.80 -8.37
CA ASP A 152 -4.76 7.39 -8.09
C ASP A 152 -3.98 7.12 -6.79
N MET A 153 -4.21 5.94 -6.21
CA MET A 153 -3.58 5.46 -4.99
C MET A 153 -3.22 3.98 -5.12
N ALA A 154 -2.10 3.58 -4.48
CA ALA A 154 -1.73 2.19 -4.28
C ALA A 154 -1.44 1.90 -2.81
N ILE A 155 -1.97 0.80 -2.29
CA ILE A 155 -1.73 0.30 -0.94
C ILE A 155 -1.55 -1.22 -0.94
N GLY A 156 -0.86 -1.78 0.04
CA GLY A 156 -0.62 -3.23 0.03
C GLY A 156 0.20 -3.74 1.21
N MET A 157 0.23 -5.06 1.34
CA MET A 157 1.12 -5.77 2.26
C MET A 157 1.74 -6.96 1.56
N ALA A 158 3.04 -7.17 1.72
CA ALA A 158 3.74 -8.30 1.12
C ALA A 158 4.59 -9.00 2.15
N ARG A 159 4.46 -10.32 2.25
CA ARG A 159 5.31 -11.12 3.11
C ARG A 159 6.76 -11.00 2.64
N LEU A 160 7.67 -10.77 3.59
CA LEU A 160 9.09 -10.76 3.29
C LEU A 160 9.60 -12.19 3.05
N ALA A 161 10.28 -12.39 1.93
CA ALA A 161 11.23 -13.48 1.77
C ALA A 161 12.48 -13.14 2.60
N GLU A 162 12.43 -13.55 3.87
CA GLU A 162 13.40 -13.19 4.88
C GLU A 162 14.73 -13.92 4.73
N THR A 163 15.80 -13.31 5.25
CA THR A 163 17.06 -14.00 5.57
C THR A 163 17.18 -14.30 7.08
N TRP A 164 16.34 -13.70 7.94
CA TRP A 164 16.40 -13.75 9.41
C TRP A 164 15.01 -13.74 10.07
N ASP A 165 14.90 -14.36 11.25
CA ASP A 165 13.69 -14.35 12.11
C ASP A 165 13.63 -13.03 12.91
N PHE A 166 12.63 -12.19 12.62
CA PHE A 166 12.44 -10.89 13.25
C PHE A 166 11.53 -10.92 14.49
N ASP A 167 10.74 -11.99 14.68
CA ASP A 167 9.86 -12.17 15.84
C ASP A 167 10.67 -12.31 17.15
N ALA A 168 11.85 -12.93 17.05
CA ALA A 168 12.76 -13.16 18.17
C ALA A 168 13.88 -12.11 18.30
N ALA A 169 13.90 -11.09 17.45
CA ALA A 169 14.99 -10.12 17.40
C ALA A 169 14.93 -9.10 18.55
N ALA A 170 16.08 -8.52 18.91
CA ALA A 170 16.19 -7.58 20.04
C ALA A 170 15.40 -6.28 19.79
N ASN A 171 15.27 -5.89 18.52
CA ASN A 171 14.36 -4.86 18.07
C ASN A 171 13.33 -5.53 17.14
N ARG A 172 12.05 -5.40 17.44
CA ARG A 172 11.01 -6.09 16.68
C ARG A 172 10.77 -5.38 15.33
N GLU A 173 10.68 -6.17 14.26
CA GLU A 173 10.30 -5.71 12.92
C GLU A 173 9.11 -6.51 12.40
N SER A 174 8.32 -5.91 11.50
CA SER A 174 7.25 -6.64 10.80
C SER A 174 7.81 -7.68 9.83
N ASN A 175 7.13 -8.82 9.71
CA ASN A 175 7.41 -9.82 8.68
C ASN A 175 6.79 -9.46 7.32
N TYR A 176 6.12 -8.30 7.24
CA TYR A 176 5.50 -7.78 6.03
C TYR A 176 6.09 -6.42 5.63
N ALA A 177 6.35 -6.26 4.34
CA ALA A 177 6.49 -4.96 3.71
C ALA A 177 5.10 -4.33 3.55
N VAL A 178 5.05 -3.00 3.61
CA VAL A 178 3.83 -2.23 3.37
C VAL A 178 4.03 -1.34 2.16
N LEU A 179 3.12 -1.44 1.19
CA LEU A 179 3.00 -0.53 0.06
C LEU A 179 2.13 0.64 0.47
N TRP A 180 2.64 1.85 0.26
CA TRP A 180 1.85 3.08 0.34
C TRP A 180 2.32 4.05 -0.73
N HIS A 181 1.48 4.30 -1.72
CA HIS A 181 1.68 5.31 -2.75
C HIS A 181 0.43 6.16 -2.91
N ALA A 182 0.47 7.40 -2.44
CA ALA A 182 -0.64 8.34 -2.58
C ALA A 182 -0.18 9.78 -2.42
N GLN A 183 -1.03 10.73 -2.80
CA GLN A 183 -0.88 12.13 -2.44
C GLN A 183 -1.37 12.34 -1.00
N CYS A 184 -0.60 13.05 -0.19
CA CYS A 184 -1.04 13.40 1.16
C CYS A 184 -1.91 14.66 1.14
N TYR A 185 -2.92 14.70 1.98
CA TYR A 185 -3.79 15.87 2.18
C TYR A 185 -3.66 16.40 3.61
N ASP A 186 -3.44 17.72 3.73
CA ASP A 186 -3.38 18.49 4.98
C ASP A 186 -4.56 19.48 5.00
N THR A 187 -5.48 19.34 5.96
CA THR A 187 -6.68 20.20 6.05
C THR A 187 -6.39 21.62 6.50
N ASP A 188 -5.32 21.82 7.27
CA ASP A 188 -5.07 23.10 7.93
C ASP A 188 -4.56 24.15 6.95
N TYR A 189 -4.01 23.71 5.81
CA TYR A 189 -3.44 24.60 4.80
C TYR A 189 -4.07 24.50 3.41
N ASP A 190 -4.98 23.54 3.16
CA ASP A 190 -5.44 23.23 1.77
C ASP A 190 -4.22 23.08 0.84
N ASP A 191 -3.13 22.52 1.39
CA ASP A 191 -1.82 22.53 0.77
C ASP A 191 -1.31 21.09 0.64
N ARG A 192 -1.13 20.69 -0.61
CA ARG A 192 -0.79 19.33 -1.02
C ARG A 192 0.71 19.21 -1.06
N HIS A 193 1.28 18.70 0.03
CA HIS A 193 2.70 18.92 0.29
C HIS A 193 3.65 17.83 -0.23
N SER A 194 3.21 16.58 -0.42
CA SER A 194 4.10 15.54 -0.96
C SER A 194 3.38 14.32 -1.55
N ARG A 195 3.96 13.79 -2.63
CA ARG A 195 3.73 12.38 -3.02
C ARG A 195 4.52 11.52 -2.06
N ASN A 196 3.85 10.61 -1.39
CA ASN A 196 4.49 9.66 -0.50
C ASN A 196 4.58 8.32 -1.22
N TRP A 197 5.81 7.86 -1.43
CA TRP A 197 6.12 6.47 -1.79
C TRP A 197 6.84 5.85 -0.61
N THR A 198 6.26 4.82 -0.03
CA THR A 198 7.02 3.96 0.85
C THR A 198 6.82 2.49 0.51
N ASN A 199 7.94 1.78 0.58
CA ASN A 199 8.03 0.33 0.49
C ASN A 199 8.20 -0.30 1.88
N PHE A 200 8.03 0.51 2.93
CA PHE A 200 8.20 0.12 4.32
C PHE A 200 7.42 1.00 5.30
N LEU A 201 7.03 0.41 6.43
CA LEU A 201 7.00 0.90 7.82
C LEU A 201 6.05 -0.05 8.54
N SER A 202 6.42 -0.78 9.61
CA SER A 202 7.29 -0.39 10.74
C SER A 202 8.33 -1.46 11.13
N ALA A 203 9.41 -1.07 11.81
CA ALA A 203 9.69 0.20 12.47
C ALA A 203 11.02 0.81 12.01
N MET A 204 11.03 2.03 11.47
CA MET A 204 12.27 2.79 11.24
C MET A 204 12.21 4.14 11.94
N PRO A 205 13.33 4.61 12.51
CA PRO A 205 13.52 6.03 12.70
C PRO A 205 13.94 6.69 11.38
N GLY A 206 13.01 7.40 10.76
CA GLY A 206 13.29 8.57 9.91
C GLY A 206 13.61 8.29 8.44
N THR A 207 12.62 8.58 7.59
CA THR A 207 12.71 8.69 6.12
C THR A 207 12.97 7.38 5.38
N GLN A 208 12.35 7.25 4.20
CA GLN A 208 12.66 6.24 3.17
C GLN A 208 14.15 5.91 3.21
N SER A 209 14.50 4.62 3.38
CA SER A 209 15.89 4.17 3.37
C SER A 209 16.65 4.93 2.28
N GLY A 210 17.66 5.71 2.65
CA GLY A 210 18.46 6.50 1.70
C GLY A 210 19.25 5.63 0.71
N SER A 211 19.14 4.32 0.85
CA SER A 211 19.62 3.31 -0.09
C SER A 211 18.45 2.66 -0.83
N SER A 212 17.81 3.37 -1.76
CA SER A 212 17.15 2.70 -2.87
C SER A 212 18.23 1.96 -3.67
N GLN A 213 18.35 0.65 -3.46
CA GLN A 213 19.21 -0.17 -4.31
C GLN A 213 18.53 -0.33 -5.66
N HIS A 214 18.79 0.63 -6.56
CA HIS A 214 18.42 0.51 -7.96
C HIS A 214 19.27 -0.60 -8.59
N GLY A 215 18.70 -1.78 -8.77
CA GLY A 215 19.31 -2.82 -9.57
C GLY A 215 19.40 -2.36 -11.03
N ARG A 216 20.52 -2.71 -11.64
CA ARG A 216 20.85 -2.35 -13.02
C ARG A 216 20.53 -3.55 -13.90
N GLY A 217 19.39 -3.50 -14.59
CA GLY A 217 19.05 -4.42 -15.68
C GLY A 217 19.49 -3.88 -17.04
N GLN A 218 19.82 -4.76 -17.98
CA GLN A 218 20.00 -4.37 -19.38
C GLN A 218 18.63 -4.32 -20.09
N VAL A 219 18.41 -3.24 -20.84
CA VAL A 219 17.31 -3.11 -21.81
C VAL A 219 17.41 -4.25 -22.82
N ASN A 220 16.39 -5.11 -22.90
CA ASN A 220 16.35 -6.22 -23.87
C ASN A 220 16.09 -5.65 -25.28
N PRO A 221 16.66 -6.22 -26.37
CA PRO A 221 16.73 -5.60 -27.68
C PRO A 221 15.56 -5.95 -28.61
N ASP A 222 14.37 -6.29 -28.11
CA ASP A 222 13.21 -6.62 -28.94
C ASP A 222 12.02 -5.67 -28.74
N ASN A 223 11.22 -5.53 -29.80
CA ASN A 223 10.22 -4.49 -30.00
C ASN A 223 8.82 -4.86 -29.49
N ASN A 224 8.66 -6.00 -28.80
CA ASN A 224 7.36 -6.55 -28.41
C ASN A 224 7.08 -6.48 -26.91
N PHE A 225 8.09 -6.19 -26.07
CA PHE A 225 7.93 -6.06 -24.63
C PHE A 225 8.76 -4.87 -24.14
N ALA A 226 8.10 -3.93 -23.45
CA ALA A 226 8.74 -2.76 -22.90
C ALA A 226 9.38 -3.15 -21.55
N ASN A 227 10.69 -3.43 -21.55
CA ASN A 227 11.41 -3.86 -20.34
C ASN A 227 12.03 -2.64 -19.64
N TYR A 228 11.49 -2.28 -18.47
CA TYR A 228 12.00 -1.24 -17.60
C TYR A 228 12.69 -1.84 -16.37
N THR A 229 13.71 -1.14 -15.85
CA THR A 229 14.39 -1.55 -14.62
C THR A 229 13.49 -1.32 -13.43
N THR A 230 13.11 -2.39 -12.73
CA THR A 230 12.28 -2.33 -11.52
C THR A 230 12.98 -3.08 -10.38
N THR A 231 13.38 -2.41 -9.31
CA THR A 231 14.09 -3.07 -8.17
C THR A 231 13.66 -2.56 -6.80
N ASP A 232 12.44 -2.10 -6.67
CA ASP A 232 11.90 -1.67 -5.38
C ASP A 232 11.16 -2.82 -4.70
N ASN A 233 11.70 -4.04 -4.80
CA ASN A 233 11.20 -5.20 -4.07
C ASN A 233 12.18 -5.67 -2.98
N VAL A 234 13.34 -5.03 -2.87
CA VAL A 234 14.29 -5.21 -1.76
C VAL A 234 13.89 -4.28 -0.62
N VAL A 235 13.82 -4.84 0.58
CA VAL A 235 13.39 -4.13 1.78
C VAL A 235 14.56 -4.01 2.74
N CYS A 236 14.77 -2.80 3.27
CA CYS A 236 15.80 -2.48 4.25
C CYS A 236 15.16 -2.05 5.57
N SER A 237 15.91 -2.07 6.68
CA SER A 237 15.50 -1.54 7.99
C SER A 237 16.59 -0.63 8.59
N GLY A 238 16.15 0.54 9.04
CA GLY A 238 16.94 1.52 9.79
C GLY A 238 17.14 1.18 11.27
N GLN A 239 16.42 0.19 11.83
CA GLN A 239 16.76 -0.33 13.17
C GLN A 239 18.08 -1.10 13.18
N TYR A 240 18.45 -1.65 12.03
CA TYR A 240 19.62 -2.49 11.85
C TYR A 240 20.68 -1.76 11.01
N GLN A 241 21.10 -0.58 11.45
CA GLN A 241 22.15 0.17 10.76
C GLN A 241 23.56 -0.35 11.06
N ASN A 242 24.42 -0.35 10.04
CA ASN A 242 25.84 -0.53 10.24
C ASN A 242 26.48 0.73 10.88
N ASN A 243 27.75 0.63 11.30
CA ASN A 243 28.46 1.75 11.95
C ASN A 243 28.61 3.01 11.07
N ASP A 244 28.38 2.87 9.76
CA ASP A 244 28.45 3.96 8.78
C ASP A 244 27.05 4.57 8.50
N GLY A 245 26.01 4.13 9.22
CA GLY A 245 24.64 4.64 9.11
C GLY A 245 23.86 4.11 7.91
N ASN A 246 24.28 2.98 7.32
CA ASN A 246 23.54 2.35 6.24
C ASN A 246 22.60 1.28 6.79
N ASP A 247 21.36 1.27 6.28
CA ASP A 247 20.31 0.32 6.67
C ASP A 247 20.66 -1.11 6.24
N ALA A 248 20.22 -2.10 7.02
CA ALA A 248 20.37 -3.51 6.66
C ALA A 248 19.26 -3.96 5.72
N ILE A 249 19.61 -4.76 4.71
CA ILE A 249 18.62 -5.49 3.92
C ILE A 249 17.99 -6.57 4.80
N ILE A 250 16.66 -6.58 4.89
CA ILE A 250 15.90 -7.52 5.73
C ILE A 250 15.16 -8.58 4.91
N GLY A 251 14.91 -8.33 3.62
CA GLY A 251 14.30 -9.31 2.74
C GLY A 251 13.95 -8.75 1.37
N THR A 252 13.18 -9.53 0.63
CA THR A 252 12.57 -9.13 -0.64
C THR A 252 11.11 -9.54 -0.69
N HIS A 253 10.32 -8.99 -1.61
CA HIS A 253 8.99 -9.50 -1.95
C HIS A 253 8.79 -9.56 -3.47
N SER A 254 7.63 -10.04 -3.94
CA SER A 254 7.28 -10.08 -5.37
C SER A 254 5.97 -9.36 -5.72
N MET A 255 5.17 -8.93 -4.73
CA MET A 255 3.81 -8.41 -4.96
C MET A 255 3.73 -7.09 -5.76
N TRP A 256 4.74 -6.24 -5.67
CA TRP A 256 4.76 -4.98 -6.41
C TRP A 256 6.18 -4.51 -6.69
N VAL A 257 6.28 -3.57 -7.61
CA VAL A 257 7.49 -2.84 -7.94
C VAL A 257 7.17 -1.37 -8.18
N ARG A 258 8.12 -0.48 -7.97
CA ARG A 258 7.96 0.91 -8.37
C ARG A 258 7.98 1.06 -9.89
N GLU A 259 7.06 1.86 -10.42
CA GLU A 259 7.01 2.21 -11.84
C GLU A 259 7.64 3.60 -12.02
N GLU A 260 8.80 3.67 -12.69
CA GLU A 260 9.49 4.94 -12.98
C GLU A 260 9.81 5.10 -14.47
N SER A 261 9.09 4.41 -15.36
CA SER A 261 9.38 4.46 -16.80
C SER A 261 9.02 5.80 -17.46
N GLY A 262 8.32 6.69 -16.75
CA GLY A 262 7.88 7.97 -17.31
C GLY A 262 6.95 7.76 -18.49
N ASP A 263 7.12 8.49 -19.59
CA ASP A 263 6.25 8.35 -20.77
C ASP A 263 6.53 7.09 -21.61
N ASP A 264 7.56 6.30 -21.26
CA ASP A 264 7.97 5.15 -22.06
C ASP A 264 6.99 3.95 -21.88
N ALA A 265 6.35 3.80 -20.71
CA ALA A 265 5.28 2.81 -20.50
C ALA A 265 3.93 3.46 -20.24
N SER A 266 2.88 2.84 -20.77
CA SER A 266 1.50 3.26 -20.58
C SER A 266 0.87 2.62 -19.33
N HIS A 267 -0.18 3.26 -18.81
CA HIS A 267 -1.09 2.60 -17.89
C HIS A 267 -1.63 1.30 -18.53
N GLU A 268 -1.80 0.26 -17.72
CA GLU A 268 -2.17 -1.11 -18.10
C GLU A 268 -1.16 -1.93 -18.92
N ASP A 269 0.00 -1.36 -19.26
CA ASP A 269 1.08 -2.14 -19.85
C ASP A 269 1.52 -3.27 -18.91
N THR A 270 2.14 -4.27 -19.50
CA THR A 270 2.61 -5.45 -18.77
C THR A 270 4.11 -5.59 -18.94
N ILE A 271 4.82 -5.71 -17.82
CA ILE A 271 6.25 -5.98 -17.80
C ILE A 271 6.48 -7.37 -17.21
N GLN A 272 7.56 -8.02 -17.64
CA GLN A 272 7.97 -9.31 -17.11
C GLN A 272 9.46 -9.36 -16.88
N ASP A 273 9.91 -10.24 -15.98
CA ASP A 273 11.33 -10.54 -15.85
C ASP A 273 11.89 -11.31 -17.07
N GLU A 274 13.22 -11.41 -17.16
CA GLU A 274 13.92 -12.09 -18.27
C GLU A 274 13.53 -13.57 -18.41
N SER A 275 13.04 -14.19 -17.32
CA SER A 275 12.64 -15.59 -17.28
C SER A 275 11.14 -15.80 -17.52
N ALA A 276 10.36 -14.72 -17.70
CA ALA A 276 8.90 -14.70 -17.70
C ALA A 276 8.28 -15.36 -16.46
N ASN A 277 8.98 -15.32 -15.33
CA ASN A 277 8.50 -15.87 -14.07
C ASN A 277 7.61 -14.85 -13.35
N ASN A 278 8.08 -13.60 -13.25
CA ASN A 278 7.32 -12.51 -12.64
C ASN A 278 6.70 -11.62 -13.72
N LEU A 279 5.39 -11.41 -13.61
CA LEU A 279 4.58 -10.57 -14.51
C LEU A 279 3.93 -9.45 -13.69
N TYR A 280 4.05 -8.20 -14.14
CA TYR A 280 3.47 -7.04 -13.44
C TYR A 280 2.58 -6.22 -14.36
N LYS A 281 1.40 -5.83 -13.88
CA LYS A 281 0.53 -4.81 -14.47
C LYS A 281 1.00 -3.43 -14.03
N LEU A 282 1.30 -2.55 -14.98
CA LEU A 282 1.64 -1.16 -14.68
C LEU A 282 0.38 -0.34 -14.41
N CYS A 283 0.32 0.26 -13.23
CA CYS A 283 -0.77 1.09 -12.74
C CYS A 283 -0.24 2.51 -12.46
N LYS A 284 -0.61 3.45 -13.32
CA LYS A 284 -0.11 4.85 -13.36
C LYS A 284 -1.08 5.84 -14.04
N ALA A 285 -2.38 5.63 -13.92
CA ALA A 285 -3.42 6.34 -14.70
C ALA A 285 -3.29 7.86 -14.63
N HIS A 286 -3.05 8.39 -13.42
CA HIS A 286 -2.99 9.82 -13.15
C HIS A 286 -1.58 10.29 -12.77
N ASN A 287 -0.61 9.38 -12.79
CA ASN A 287 0.78 9.59 -12.40
C ASN A 287 0.94 10.15 -10.98
N VAL A 288 -0.01 9.87 -10.06
CA VAL A 288 0.15 10.15 -8.62
C VAL A 288 0.73 8.91 -7.95
N ALA A 289 0.07 7.76 -8.07
CA ALA A 289 0.56 6.46 -7.67
C ALA A 289 1.10 5.67 -8.88
N GLN A 290 2.42 5.46 -8.92
CA GLN A 290 3.09 4.76 -10.01
C GLN A 290 3.67 3.44 -9.52
N VAL A 291 2.97 2.34 -9.83
CA VAL A 291 3.32 1.00 -9.32
C VAL A 291 3.11 -0.07 -10.40
N GLY A 292 3.91 -1.12 -10.37
CA GLY A 292 3.63 -2.38 -11.04
C GLY A 292 3.09 -3.38 -10.02
N ILE A 293 1.88 -3.91 -10.20
CA ILE A 293 1.28 -4.95 -9.33
C ILE A 293 1.49 -6.33 -9.97
N ALA A 294 1.89 -7.32 -9.17
CA ALA A 294 2.10 -8.69 -9.63
C ALA A 294 0.82 -9.31 -10.25
N MET A 295 0.99 -10.23 -11.18
CA MET A 295 -0.11 -10.91 -11.88
C MET A 295 0.08 -12.44 -11.94
N GLU A 296 0.66 -13.07 -10.92
CA GLU A 296 0.93 -14.52 -10.94
C GLU A 296 -0.26 -15.41 -10.52
#